data_AF-A0A950X9B2-F1
#
_entry.id   AF-A0A950X9B2-F1
#
_cell.length_a   1.000
_cell.length_b   1.000
_cell.length_c   1.000
_cell.angle_alpha   90.00
_cell.angle_beta   90.00
_cell.angle_gamma   90.00
#
_symmetry.space_group_name_H-M   'P 1'
#
loop_
_entity.id
_entity.type
_entity.pdbx_description
1 polymer ?
#
loop_
_entity_poly.entity_id
_entity_poly.type
_entity_poly.pdbx_seq_one_letter_code
_entity_poly.pdbx_strand_id
1 'polypeptide(L)' 'RTPADRVALLLGPEGGWTDEERAQAIAAGWTPCSFGKMILRSETAALASLAIIQAAWASDGS' A
#
# COMPACT_ATOMS: atom_id res chain seq x y z
N ARG A 1 -1.82 8.45 -17.10
CA ARG A 1 -2.93 8.13 -16.16
C ARG A 1 -4.11 9.03 -16.44
N THR A 2 -5.35 8.58 -16.24
CA THR A 2 -6.57 9.40 -16.41
C THR A 2 -7.18 9.79 -15.06
N PRO A 3 -8.06 10.80 -14.99
CA PRO A 3 -8.82 11.11 -13.76
C PRO A 3 -9.69 9.94 -13.25
N ALA A 4 -9.93 8.93 -14.08
CA ALA A 4 -10.69 7.73 -13.71
C ALA A 4 -9.81 6.63 -13.10
N ASP A 5 -8.48 6.71 -13.24
CA ASP A 5 -7.56 5.72 -12.70
C ASP A 5 -7.60 5.79 -11.16
N ARG A 6 -7.64 4.63 -10.50
CA ARG A 6 -7.68 4.54 -9.03
C ARG A 6 -6.64 3.56 -8.53
N VAL A 7 -6.14 3.82 -7.33
CA VAL A 7 -5.32 2.88 -6.55
C VAL A 7 -5.98 2.71 -5.19
N ALA A 8 -5.99 1.48 -4.71
CA ALA A 8 -6.43 1.14 -3.37
C ALA A 8 -5.22 0.66 -2.55
N LEU A 9 -5.23 0.96 -1.27
CA LEU A 9 -4.23 0.52 -0.30
C LEU A 9 -4.91 -0.32 0.77
N LEU A 10 -4.31 -1.46 1.10
CA LEU A 10 -4.73 -2.30 2.21
C LEU A 10 -3.63 -2.26 3.29
N LEU A 11 -3.99 -1.77 4.47
CA LEU A 11 -3.08 -1.57 5.60
C LEU A 11 -3.58 -2.35 6.81
N GLY A 12 -2.66 -3.07 7.45
CA GLY A 12 -2.99 -3.94 8.58
C GLY A 12 -2.93 -3.22 9.92
N PRO A 13 -3.50 -3.84 10.97
CA PRO A 13 -3.35 -3.38 12.34
C PRO A 13 -1.88 -3.50 12.81
N GLU A 14 -1.53 -2.91 13.96
CA GLU A 14 -0.15 -2.93 14.46
C GLU A 14 0.40 -4.34 14.71
N GLY A 15 -0.48 -5.29 15.04
CA GLY A 15 -0.12 -6.70 15.20
C GLY A 15 0.16 -7.43 13.88
N GLY A 16 0.02 -6.74 12.75
CA GLY A 16 0.11 -7.32 11.42
C GLY A 16 -1.09 -8.18 11.06
N TRP A 17 -0.95 -8.87 9.94
CA TRP A 17 -1.92 -9.84 9.46
C TRP A 17 -1.54 -11.25 9.92
N THR A 18 -2.54 -12.11 10.10
CA THR A 18 -2.33 -13.57 10.16
C THR A 18 -1.95 -14.11 8.78
N ASP A 19 -1.42 -15.33 8.74
CA ASP A 19 -1.11 -15.99 7.45
C ASP A 19 -2.36 -16.25 6.61
N GLU A 20 -3.49 -16.55 7.27
CA GLU A 20 -4.78 -16.76 6.62
C GLU A 20 -5.29 -15.45 5.96
N GLU A 21 -5.25 -14.32 6.67
CA GLU A 21 -5.63 -13.01 6.13
C GLU A 21 -4.71 -12.59 4.98
N ARG A 22 -3.40 -12.87 5.07
CA ARG A 22 -2.46 -12.63 3.96
C ARG A 22 -2.85 -13.46 2.73
N ALA A 23 -3.13 -14.74 2.91
CA ALA A 23 -3.54 -15.62 1.81
C ALA A 23 -4.85 -15.16 1.16
N GLN A 24 -5.83 -14.73 1.97
CA GLN A 24 -7.08 -14.18 1.48
C GLN A 24 -6.90 -12.88 0.71
N ALA A 25 -6.05 -11.97 1.19
CA ALA A 25 -5.74 -10.73 0.49
C ALA A 25 -5.10 -11.01 -0.88
N ILE A 26 -4.12 -11.91 -0.94
CA ILE A 26 -3.49 -12.32 -2.20
C ILE A 26 -4.52 -12.95 -3.14
N ALA A 27 -5.37 -13.85 -2.63
CA ALA A 27 -6.44 -14.48 -3.42
C ALA A 27 -7.48 -13.47 -3.93
N ALA A 28 -7.72 -12.38 -3.20
CA ALA A 28 -8.57 -11.26 -3.63
C ALA A 28 -7.89 -10.31 -4.63
N GLY A 29 -6.64 -10.58 -5.03
CA GLY A 29 -5.91 -9.81 -6.03
C GLY A 29 -5.07 -8.67 -5.45
N TRP A 30 -4.87 -8.60 -4.14
CA TRP A 30 -3.94 -7.64 -3.53
C TRP A 30 -2.50 -8.07 -3.76
N THR A 31 -1.66 -7.11 -4.15
CA THR A 31 -0.22 -7.33 -4.32
C THR A 31 0.54 -6.89 -3.07
N PRO A 32 1.34 -7.76 -2.43
CA PRO A 32 2.17 -7.38 -1.30
C PRO A 32 3.25 -6.37 -1.69
N CYS A 33 3.43 -5.34 -0.85
CA CYS A 33 4.45 -4.30 -1.02
C CYS A 33 5.24 -4.12 0.29
N SER A 34 6.48 -3.65 0.19
CA SER A 34 7.37 -3.42 1.34
C SER A 34 8.06 -2.06 1.27
N PHE A 35 8.31 -1.45 2.43
CA PHE A 35 9.19 -0.28 2.59
C PHE A 35 10.67 -0.68 2.81
N GLY A 36 11.08 -1.81 2.23
CA GLY A 36 12.42 -2.35 2.40
C GLY A 36 12.60 -3.02 3.77
N LYS A 37 13.66 -2.64 4.50
CA LYS A 37 14.02 -3.27 5.78
C LYS A 37 13.30 -2.65 6.99
N MET A 38 12.55 -1.57 6.79
CA MET A 38 11.89 -0.84 7.88
C MET A 38 10.50 -1.43 8.16
N ILE A 39 10.27 -1.82 9.43
CA ILE A 39 8.92 -2.09 9.93
C ILE A 39 8.37 -0.77 10.46
N LEU A 40 7.37 -0.23 9.77
CA LEU A 40 6.69 1.00 10.16
C LEU A 40 5.47 0.68 11.03
N ARG A 41 5.12 1.61 11.93
CA ARG A 41 3.80 1.59 12.58
C ARG A 41 2.70 1.81 11.53
N SER A 42 1.51 1.30 11.77
CA SER A 42 0.41 1.30 10.79
C SER A 42 0.10 2.70 10.25
N GLU A 43 0.08 3.72 11.12
CA GLU A 43 -0.18 5.12 10.73
C GLU A 43 0.95 5.68 9.86
N THR A 44 2.21 5.41 10.22
CA THR A 44 3.36 5.86 9.43
C THR A 44 3.41 5.17 8.08
N ALA A 45 3.09 3.86 8.03
CA ALA A 45 2.98 3.12 6.78
C ALA A 45 1.91 3.73 5.87
N ALA A 46 0.75 4.11 6.42
CA ALA A 46 -0.33 4.74 5.67
C ALA A 46 0.11 6.06 5.01
N LEU A 47 0.69 6.96 5.81
CA LEU A 47 1.14 8.27 5.34
C LEU A 47 2.29 8.14 4.33
N ALA A 48 3.23 7.24 4.57
CA ALA A 48 4.33 6.98 3.64
C ALA A 48 3.83 6.42 2.30
N SER A 49 2.90 5.45 2.32
CA SER A 49 2.30 4.90 1.09
C SER A 49 1.61 6.00 0.27
N LEU A 50 0.81 6.86 0.93
CA LEU A 50 0.12 7.95 0.25
C LEU A 50 1.11 8.94 -0.37
N ALA A 51 2.16 9.34 0.36
CA ALA A 51 3.17 10.26 -0.15
C ALA A 51 3.91 9.69 -1.38
N ILE A 52 4.31 8.42 -1.34
CA ILE A 52 4.99 7.75 -2.45
C ILE A 52 4.08 7.65 -3.68
N ILE A 53 2.83 7.21 -3.49
CA ILE A 53 1.86 7.10 -4.59
C ILE A 53 1.62 8.48 -5.20
N GLN A 54 1.40 9.50 -4.39
CA GLN A 54 1.15 10.86 -4.88
C GLN A 54 2.34 11.40 -5.68
N ALA A 55 3.56 11.17 -5.19
CA ALA A 55 4.77 11.59 -5.90
C ALA A 55 4.94 10.86 -7.24
N ALA A 56 4.76 9.53 -7.26
CA ALA A 56 4.87 8.71 -8.46
C ALA A 56 3.73 8.94 -9.48
N TRP A 57 2.59 9.46 -9.02
CA TRP A 57 1.46 9.82 -9.86
C TRP A 57 1.62 11.22 -10.46
N ALA A 58 2.16 12.17 -9.68
CA ALA A 58 2.40 13.54 -10.11
C ALA A 58 3.58 13.65 -11.10
N SER A 59 4.60 12.80 -10.97
CA SER A 59 5.80 12.83 -11.82
C SER A 59 5.56 12.40 -13.28
N ASP A 60 4.36 11.94 -13.62
CA ASP A 60 4.01 11.36 -14.92
C ASP A 60 3.16 12.34 -15.78
N GLY A 61 3.20 13.63 -15.44
CA GLY A 61 2.49 14.71 -16.12
C GLY A 61 3.37 15.91 -16.51
N SER A 62 4.71 15.75 -16.52
CA SER A 62 5.67 16.70 -17.08
C SER A 62 6.13 16.25 -18.46
#